data_AF-A0A0K0G0V8-F1
#
_entry.id   AF-A0A0K0G0V8-F1
#
_cell.length_a   1.000
_cell.length_b   1.000
_cell.length_c   1.000
_cell.angle_alpha   90.00
_cell.angle_beta   90.00
_cell.angle_gamma   90.00
#
_symmetry.space_group_name_H-M   'P 1'
#
loop_
_entity.id
_entity.type
_entity.pdbx_description
1 polymer ?
#
loop_
_entity_poly.entity_id
_entity_poly.type
_entity_poly.pdbx_seq_one_letter_code
_entity_poly.pdbx_strand_id
1 'polypeptide(L)'
;MANLILIILFLLIKNSIERGSEDTIPVIEIRGEGPPMSSAQIRDLEERANGRPLDIKTEKIFTPNVCEEKVDVHDWVEFNYKGFTEDGKLFDTTYNGNGPVRIQMSTGMSILGLEKGLINMCVGERRRIKIPWRLSRKNKSKVWKSFPSEEHWINVEVEVVSIDKWSIEKQFKELDYDNNSLIDVDDLVKVSQKFDDYGKRWSNNDIDNVIAGKYFIKYFDINQNSKIEENEYSQIMKRDMNAMKKSNPIRDKKGEIVGKKREPGFEWILDHNNDGYIQPQENFEADKIFEKGIPIRDPTKMIKEEL
;
A
#
# COMPACT_ATOMS: atom_id res chain seq x y z
N MET A 1 65.47 -19.23 -40.22
CA MET A 1 64.77 -18.21 -39.39
C MET A 1 63.48 -17.80 -40.10
N ALA A 2 62.50 -17.23 -39.40
CA ALA A 2 61.21 -16.80 -39.99
C ALA A 2 61.38 -15.54 -40.89
N ASN A 3 60.40 -15.01 -41.65
CA ASN A 3 58.92 -15.19 -41.75
C ASN A 3 58.45 -14.71 -43.16
N LEU A 4 57.20 -14.70 -43.67
CA LEU A 4 55.83 -15.03 -43.18
C LEU A 4 54.90 -15.42 -44.37
N ILE A 5 53.66 -15.82 -44.03
CA ILE A 5 52.44 -16.17 -44.80
C ILE A 5 51.68 -14.89 -45.28
N LEU A 6 50.70 -14.84 -46.21
CA LEU A 6 50.24 -15.57 -47.41
C LEU A 6 48.93 -14.87 -47.92
N ILE A 7 48.44 -15.19 -49.14
CA ILE A 7 47.08 -14.95 -49.69
C ILE A 7 46.73 -13.52 -50.18
N ILE A 8 46.43 -13.42 -51.48
CA ILE A 8 45.45 -12.48 -52.09
C ILE A 8 44.55 -13.32 -53.00
N LEU A 9 43.23 -13.06 -53.04
CA LEU A 9 42.23 -13.97 -53.62
C LEU A 9 41.20 -13.28 -54.53
N PHE A 10 41.17 -13.70 -55.81
CA PHE A 10 40.10 -13.60 -56.81
C PHE A 10 39.63 -12.25 -57.38
N LEU A 11 39.19 -12.31 -58.65
CA LEU A 11 38.45 -11.30 -59.40
C LEU A 11 36.93 -11.56 -59.29
N LEU A 12 36.08 -10.55 -59.53
CA LEU A 12 35.16 -10.49 -60.70
C LEU A 12 34.21 -9.26 -60.74
N ILE A 13 34.54 -8.31 -61.62
CA ILE A 13 33.69 -7.66 -62.64
C ILE A 13 32.25 -7.16 -62.27
N LYS A 14 32.07 -5.82 -62.39
CA LYS A 14 30.86 -5.02 -62.74
C LYS A 14 29.53 -5.21 -61.96
N ASN A 15 29.06 -4.11 -61.37
CA ASN A 15 28.14 -3.19 -62.07
C ASN A 15 28.03 -1.83 -61.35
N SER A 16 28.24 -0.73 -62.07
CA SER A 16 28.01 0.62 -61.55
C SER A 16 26.63 1.09 -61.99
N ILE A 17 25.67 1.17 -61.06
CA ILE A 17 24.37 1.79 -61.29
C ILE A 17 24.50 3.25 -60.84
N GLU A 18 24.43 4.17 -61.80
CA GLU A 18 24.32 5.60 -61.50
C GLU A 18 22.99 5.87 -60.79
N ARG A 19 23.04 6.54 -59.64
CA ARG A 19 21.85 6.98 -58.89
C ARG A 19 21.74 8.50 -58.90
N GLY A 20 20.50 8.99 -58.86
CA GLY A 20 20.18 10.41 -58.96
C GLY A 20 20.59 11.23 -57.72
N SER A 21 20.58 12.55 -57.88
CA SER A 21 21.09 13.52 -56.89
C SER A 21 20.29 13.64 -55.58
N GLU A 22 19.18 12.91 -55.44
CA GLU A 22 18.33 12.94 -54.23
C GLU A 22 18.76 11.91 -53.17
N ASP A 23 19.58 10.92 -53.51
CA ASP A 23 20.13 9.89 -52.59
C ASP A 23 21.22 10.45 -51.60
N THR A 24 21.35 11.78 -51.48
CA THR A 24 22.47 12.45 -50.76
C THR A 24 22.18 12.87 -49.32
N ILE A 25 21.03 12.47 -48.75
CA ILE A 25 20.78 12.60 -47.30
C ILE A 25 21.67 11.57 -46.57
N PRO A 26 22.62 11.98 -45.70
CA PRO A 26 23.44 11.03 -44.96
C PRO A 26 22.57 10.29 -43.93
N VAL A 27 22.38 8.99 -44.13
CA VAL A 27 21.76 8.11 -43.12
C VAL A 27 22.76 7.90 -41.99
N ILE A 28 22.71 8.80 -40.99
CA ILE A 28 23.52 8.69 -39.78
C ILE A 28 22.93 7.56 -38.92
N GLU A 29 23.42 6.34 -39.13
CA GLU A 29 23.12 5.20 -38.27
C GLU A 29 23.82 5.40 -36.91
N ILE A 30 23.14 6.07 -35.97
CA ILE A 30 23.64 6.28 -34.60
C ILE A 30 23.63 4.93 -33.86
N ARG A 31 24.72 4.18 -33.99
CA ARG A 31 24.98 2.99 -33.17
C ARG A 31 25.30 3.45 -31.76
N GLY A 32 24.39 3.16 -30.82
CA GLY A 32 24.64 3.39 -29.40
C GLY A 32 25.70 2.42 -28.89
N GLU A 33 26.94 2.87 -28.77
CA GLU A 33 28.04 2.08 -28.20
C GLU A 33 27.89 1.96 -26.68
N GLY A 34 27.22 0.89 -26.23
CA GLY A 34 27.08 0.56 -24.82
C GLY A 34 26.17 -0.65 -24.58
N PRO A 35 26.16 -1.22 -23.37
CA PRO A 35 25.13 -2.17 -22.97
C PRO A 35 23.75 -1.47 -22.96
N PRO A 36 22.65 -2.20 -23.21
CA PRO A 36 21.32 -1.63 -23.09
C PRO A 36 21.07 -1.11 -21.67
N MET A 37 20.42 0.04 -21.58
CA MET A 37 20.13 0.72 -20.33
C MET A 37 19.20 -0.12 -19.44
N SER A 38 19.48 -0.19 -18.13
CA SER A 38 18.68 -1.01 -17.22
C SER A 38 17.29 -0.39 -16.94
N SER A 39 16.33 -1.23 -16.55
CA SER A 39 14.98 -0.80 -16.14
C SER A 39 15.05 0.35 -15.12
N ALA A 40 15.91 0.22 -14.10
CA ALA A 40 16.15 1.24 -13.08
C ALA A 40 16.60 2.59 -13.66
N GLN A 41 17.59 2.58 -14.56
CA GLN A 41 18.12 3.78 -15.22
C GLN A 41 17.06 4.44 -16.11
N ILE A 42 16.23 3.64 -16.79
CA ILE A 42 15.10 4.14 -17.57
C ILE A 42 14.06 4.82 -16.65
N ARG A 43 13.72 4.22 -15.50
CA ARG A 43 12.76 4.83 -14.56
C ARG A 43 13.28 6.10 -13.89
N ASP A 44 14.56 6.18 -13.55
CA ASP A 44 15.18 7.41 -13.05
C ASP A 44 15.18 8.53 -14.11
N LEU A 45 15.41 8.21 -15.39
CA LEU A 45 15.19 9.16 -16.49
C LEU A 45 13.72 9.58 -16.63
N GLU A 46 12.77 8.65 -16.50
CA GLU A 46 11.34 8.97 -16.50
C GLU A 46 10.96 9.89 -15.33
N GLU A 47 11.41 9.62 -14.09
CA GLU A 47 11.12 10.49 -12.94
C GLU A 47 11.75 11.88 -13.09
N ARG A 48 13.01 11.96 -13.56
CA ARG A 48 13.70 13.23 -13.83
C ARG A 48 13.03 14.03 -14.96
N ALA A 49 12.55 13.37 -16.02
CA ALA A 49 11.83 14.03 -17.12
C ALA A 49 10.41 14.48 -16.71
N ASN A 50 9.73 13.73 -15.83
CA ASN A 50 8.42 14.13 -15.28
C ASN A 50 8.52 15.21 -14.19
N GLY A 51 9.71 15.49 -13.66
CA GLY A 51 9.92 16.41 -12.54
C GLY A 51 9.35 15.94 -11.20
N ARG A 52 8.89 14.68 -11.11
CA ARG A 52 8.27 14.07 -9.92
C ARG A 52 8.33 12.54 -10.00
N PRO A 53 8.24 11.83 -8.85
CA PRO A 53 8.20 10.37 -8.84
C PRO A 53 7.04 9.79 -9.66
N LEU A 54 7.23 8.57 -10.17
CA LEU A 54 6.20 7.84 -10.90
C LEU A 54 5.04 7.47 -9.97
N ASP A 55 3.82 7.72 -10.46
CA ASP A 55 2.58 7.32 -9.82
C ASP A 55 1.76 6.39 -10.73
N ILE A 56 0.70 5.80 -10.18
CA ILE A 56 -0.17 4.88 -10.90
C ILE A 56 -0.87 5.54 -12.09
N LYS A 57 -1.21 4.72 -13.10
CA LYS A 57 -2.05 5.14 -14.24
C LYS A 57 -3.30 4.24 -14.27
N THR A 58 -4.49 4.85 -14.16
CA THR A 58 -5.76 4.13 -14.10
C THR A 58 -6.54 4.25 -15.40
N GLU A 59 -7.11 3.13 -15.84
CA GLU A 59 -7.93 2.99 -17.05
C GLU A 59 -9.23 2.30 -16.66
N LYS A 60 -10.39 2.92 -16.91
CA LYS A 60 -11.70 2.32 -16.60
C LYS A 60 -12.10 1.38 -17.73
N ILE A 61 -12.17 0.07 -17.45
CA ILE A 61 -12.61 -0.96 -18.41
C ILE A 61 -14.14 -0.97 -18.48
N PHE A 62 -14.79 -0.85 -17.33
CA PHE A 62 -16.25 -0.85 -17.20
C PHE A 62 -16.64 -0.07 -15.95
N THR A 63 -17.74 0.68 -16.00
CA THR A 63 -18.32 1.36 -14.83
C THR A 63 -19.83 1.12 -14.86
N PRO A 64 -20.45 0.72 -13.73
CA PRO A 64 -21.89 0.52 -13.68
C PRO A 64 -22.64 1.83 -13.88
N ASN A 65 -23.86 1.75 -14.43
CA ASN A 65 -24.74 2.92 -14.63
C ASN A 65 -25.22 3.52 -13.30
N VAL A 66 -25.25 2.71 -12.23
CA VAL A 66 -25.60 3.11 -10.87
C VAL A 66 -24.37 2.93 -9.98
N CYS A 67 -24.07 3.94 -9.17
CA CYS A 67 -22.94 3.95 -8.24
C CYS A 67 -23.35 4.70 -6.98
N GLU A 68 -24.07 4.01 -6.10
CA GLU A 68 -24.56 4.52 -4.82
C GLU A 68 -23.40 4.70 -3.84
N GLU A 69 -22.56 3.68 -3.71
CA GLU A 69 -21.35 3.73 -2.89
C GLU A 69 -20.07 3.72 -3.73
N LYS A 70 -19.05 4.41 -3.19
CA LYS A 70 -17.68 4.44 -3.72
C LYS A 70 -16.69 4.08 -2.62
N VAL A 71 -15.62 3.38 -2.99
CA VAL A 71 -14.50 3.06 -2.11
C VAL A 71 -13.84 4.34 -1.58
N ASP A 72 -13.82 4.48 -0.25
CA ASP A 72 -13.15 5.56 0.47
C ASP A 72 -12.08 5.01 1.45
N VAL A 73 -11.41 5.90 2.16
CA VAL A 73 -10.38 5.61 3.16
C VAL A 73 -10.98 4.87 4.37
N HIS A 74 -10.29 3.82 4.84
CA HIS A 74 -10.68 2.91 5.94
C HIS A 74 -11.85 1.96 5.69
N ASP A 75 -12.58 2.08 4.58
CA ASP A 75 -13.59 1.09 4.16
C ASP A 75 -12.95 -0.30 4.03
N TRP A 76 -13.74 -1.35 4.28
CA TRP A 76 -13.36 -2.69 3.85
C TRP A 76 -13.84 -2.91 2.42
N VAL A 77 -13.00 -3.47 1.57
CA VAL A 77 -13.29 -3.68 0.15
C VAL A 77 -12.90 -5.08 -0.25
N GLU A 78 -13.85 -5.78 -0.84
CA GLU A 78 -13.66 -7.09 -1.45
C GLU A 78 -13.56 -6.92 -2.97
N PHE A 79 -12.53 -7.50 -3.58
CA PHE A 79 -12.34 -7.39 -5.02
C PHE A 79 -11.71 -8.64 -5.63
N ASN A 80 -12.12 -8.94 -6.86
CA ASN A 80 -11.41 -9.86 -7.73
C ASN A 80 -10.29 -9.13 -8.47
N TYR A 81 -9.21 -9.82 -8.82
CA TYR A 81 -8.16 -9.23 -9.65
C TYR A 81 -7.44 -10.23 -10.56
N LYS A 82 -6.74 -9.70 -11.57
CA LYS A 82 -5.74 -10.38 -12.41
C LYS A 82 -4.48 -9.53 -12.45
N GLY A 83 -3.35 -10.08 -12.04
CA GLY A 83 -2.05 -9.42 -12.03
C GLY A 83 -1.22 -9.85 -13.23
N PHE A 84 -0.77 -8.88 -14.03
CA PHE A 84 0.10 -9.08 -15.19
C PHE A 84 1.40 -8.28 -15.04
N THR A 85 2.51 -8.84 -15.53
CA THR A 85 3.81 -8.15 -15.62
C THR A 85 3.81 -7.05 -16.70
N GLU A 86 4.95 -6.37 -16.91
CA GLU A 86 5.09 -5.34 -17.95
C GLU A 86 4.97 -5.91 -19.37
N ASP A 87 5.45 -7.14 -19.60
CA ASP A 87 5.30 -7.92 -20.84
C ASP A 87 3.91 -8.56 -21.02
N GLY A 88 2.99 -8.38 -20.06
CA GLY A 88 1.60 -8.85 -20.15
C GLY A 88 1.39 -10.32 -19.75
N LYS A 89 2.42 -11.01 -19.22
CA LYS A 89 2.30 -12.36 -18.66
C LYS A 89 1.53 -12.30 -17.33
N LEU A 90 0.50 -13.15 -17.20
CA LEU A 90 -0.26 -13.32 -15.96
C LEU A 90 0.64 -13.93 -14.86
N PHE A 91 0.67 -13.33 -13.67
CA PHE A 91 1.40 -13.81 -12.49
C PHE A 91 0.49 -14.26 -11.34
N ASP A 92 -0.71 -13.66 -11.17
CA ASP A 92 -1.69 -14.09 -10.17
C ASP A 92 -3.13 -13.72 -10.59
N THR A 93 -4.14 -14.38 -10.02
CA THR A 93 -5.56 -14.18 -10.31
C THR A 93 -6.46 -14.80 -9.23
N THR A 94 -7.46 -14.05 -8.75
CA THR A 94 -8.47 -14.55 -7.80
C THR A 94 -9.39 -15.60 -8.41
N TYR A 95 -9.64 -15.49 -9.71
CA TYR A 95 -10.59 -16.32 -10.47
C TYR A 95 -10.22 -17.81 -10.53
N ASN A 96 -8.99 -18.18 -10.17
CA ASN A 96 -8.50 -19.58 -10.21
C ASN A 96 -8.86 -20.38 -8.94
N GLY A 97 -9.97 -20.04 -8.28
CA GLY A 97 -10.47 -20.76 -7.09
C GLY A 97 -9.99 -20.21 -5.73
N ASN A 98 -9.18 -19.15 -5.72
CA ASN A 98 -8.79 -18.46 -4.47
C ASN A 98 -9.92 -17.61 -3.88
N GLY A 99 -10.88 -17.18 -4.71
CA GLY A 99 -11.93 -16.24 -4.34
C GLY A 99 -11.44 -14.78 -4.28
N PRO A 100 -12.35 -13.81 -4.08
CA PRO A 100 -11.99 -12.40 -3.95
C PRO A 100 -11.07 -12.14 -2.75
N VAL A 101 -10.30 -11.05 -2.78
CA VAL A 101 -9.50 -10.59 -1.64
C VAL A 101 -10.21 -9.43 -0.94
N ARG A 102 -10.37 -9.52 0.39
CA ARG A 102 -10.94 -8.46 1.23
C ARG A 102 -9.85 -7.75 2.04
N ILE A 103 -9.72 -6.44 1.86
CA ILE A 103 -8.72 -5.58 2.54
C ILE A 103 -9.39 -4.39 3.22
N GLN A 104 -8.72 -3.78 4.19
CA GLN A 104 -9.08 -2.46 4.69
C GLN A 104 -8.29 -1.36 3.98
N MET A 105 -8.99 -0.35 3.44
CA MET A 105 -8.44 0.63 2.52
C MET A 105 -7.55 1.69 3.18
N SER A 106 -6.40 1.98 2.57
CA SER A 106 -5.41 2.93 3.08
C SER A 106 -4.81 2.53 4.43
N THR A 107 -4.74 1.23 4.70
CA THR A 107 -4.15 0.66 5.93
C THR A 107 -2.92 -0.22 5.66
N GLY A 108 -2.44 -0.26 4.40
CA GLY A 108 -1.31 -1.09 3.99
C GLY A 108 -1.60 -2.59 4.02
N MET A 109 -2.86 -3.02 3.92
CA MET A 109 -3.24 -4.42 3.76
C MET A 109 -2.96 -4.97 2.36
N SER A 110 -2.88 -4.14 1.32
CA SER A 110 -2.43 -4.49 -0.03
C SER A 110 -1.12 -3.78 -0.40
N ILE A 111 -0.78 -3.71 -1.69
CA ILE A 111 0.32 -2.89 -2.21
C ILE A 111 -0.17 -1.45 -2.40
N LEU A 112 0.67 -0.46 -2.11
CA LEU A 112 0.26 0.96 -2.06
C LEU A 112 -0.36 1.45 -3.39
N GLY A 113 0.18 1.02 -4.54
CA GLY A 113 -0.38 1.36 -5.85
C GLY A 113 -1.77 0.76 -6.11
N LEU A 114 -2.09 -0.38 -5.51
CA LEU A 114 -3.38 -1.04 -5.68
C LEU A 114 -4.45 -0.38 -4.80
N GLU A 115 -4.13 -0.05 -3.55
CA GLU A 115 -5.02 0.74 -2.68
C GLU A 115 -5.31 2.12 -3.30
N LYS A 116 -4.28 2.84 -3.78
CA LYS A 116 -4.47 4.12 -4.51
C LYS A 116 -5.33 3.98 -5.77
N GLY A 117 -5.29 2.82 -6.44
CA GLY A 117 -6.06 2.56 -7.65
C GLY A 117 -7.51 2.11 -7.42
N LEU A 118 -7.80 1.52 -6.25
CA LEU A 118 -9.14 1.09 -5.83
C LEU A 118 -10.01 2.25 -5.30
N ILE A 119 -9.41 3.31 -4.75
CA ILE A 119 -10.12 4.52 -4.30
C ILE A 119 -11.03 5.09 -5.40
N ASN A 120 -12.24 5.53 -5.01
CA ASN A 120 -13.29 5.97 -5.92
C ASN A 120 -13.72 4.92 -6.98
N MET A 121 -13.63 3.61 -6.69
CA MET A 121 -14.35 2.58 -7.46
C MET A 121 -15.76 2.36 -6.91
N CYS A 122 -16.69 2.00 -7.78
CA CYS A 122 -18.04 1.53 -7.43
C CYS A 122 -18.07 -0.01 -7.34
N VAL A 123 -19.04 -0.60 -6.63
CA VAL A 123 -19.34 -2.04 -6.73
C VAL A 123 -19.62 -2.40 -8.20
N GLY A 124 -18.97 -3.45 -8.72
CA GLY A 124 -19.04 -3.84 -10.12
C GLY A 124 -18.25 -2.96 -11.09
N GLU A 125 -17.54 -1.90 -10.65
CA GLU A 125 -16.57 -1.21 -11.52
C GLU A 125 -15.40 -2.14 -11.83
N ARG A 126 -14.92 -2.12 -13.09
CA ARG A 126 -13.69 -2.81 -13.50
C ARG A 126 -12.67 -1.81 -14.02
N ARG A 127 -11.45 -1.87 -13.47
CA ARG A 127 -10.41 -0.87 -13.67
C ARG A 127 -9.06 -1.56 -13.88
N ARG A 128 -8.29 -1.15 -14.90
CA ARG A 128 -6.88 -1.51 -15.04
C ARG A 128 -6.04 -0.45 -14.34
N ILE A 129 -5.13 -0.89 -13.48
CA ILE A 129 -4.24 -0.05 -12.67
C ILE A 129 -2.82 -0.43 -13.04
N LYS A 130 -2.11 0.47 -13.73
CA LYS A 130 -0.68 0.31 -14.01
C LYS A 130 0.11 0.89 -12.84
N ILE A 131 0.86 0.04 -12.16
CA ILE A 131 1.58 0.37 -10.92
C ILE A 131 3.09 0.36 -11.21
N PRO A 132 3.82 1.45 -10.96
CA PRO A 132 5.28 1.46 -11.05
C PRO A 132 5.89 0.74 -9.84
N TRP A 133 7.05 0.09 -10.04
CA TRP A 133 7.83 -0.63 -9.02
C TRP A 133 7.85 0.04 -7.64
N ARG A 134 8.10 1.35 -7.59
CA ARG A 134 8.16 2.16 -6.36
C ARG A 134 6.95 1.96 -5.44
N LEU A 135 5.77 1.66 -6.02
CA LEU A 135 4.46 1.50 -5.37
C LEU A 135 3.92 0.05 -5.36
N SER A 136 4.60 -0.92 -6.00
CA SER A 136 4.24 -2.34 -5.91
C SER A 136 4.99 -3.10 -4.81
N ARG A 137 6.13 -2.58 -4.35
CA ARG A 137 6.93 -3.16 -3.24
C ARG A 137 6.10 -3.35 -1.96
N LYS A 138 6.31 -4.50 -1.30
CA LYS A 138 5.79 -4.80 0.04
C LYS A 138 6.76 -5.70 0.80
N ASN A 139 6.60 -5.77 2.12
CA ASN A 139 7.17 -6.82 2.96
C ASN A 139 6.70 -8.22 2.51
N LYS A 140 7.44 -9.26 2.89
CA LYS A 140 7.03 -10.66 2.71
C LYS A 140 5.64 -10.90 3.32
N SER A 141 4.72 -11.39 2.48
CA SER A 141 3.30 -11.64 2.72
C SER A 141 2.94 -13.04 2.21
N LYS A 142 1.97 -13.71 2.83
CA LYS A 142 1.36 -14.94 2.29
C LYS A 142 0.34 -14.65 1.18
N VAL A 143 -0.45 -13.57 1.34
CA VAL A 143 -1.49 -13.16 0.38
C VAL A 143 -0.88 -12.64 -0.92
N TRP A 144 0.09 -11.72 -0.83
CA TRP A 144 0.69 -11.04 -1.99
C TRP A 144 1.98 -11.72 -2.50
N LYS A 145 2.22 -12.98 -2.12
CA LYS A 145 3.46 -13.73 -2.39
C LYS A 145 3.86 -13.82 -3.87
N SER A 146 2.88 -13.71 -4.78
CA SER A 146 3.04 -13.88 -6.22
C SER A 146 3.37 -12.57 -6.95
N PHE A 147 3.25 -11.42 -6.27
CA PHE A 147 3.57 -10.12 -6.88
C PHE A 147 5.08 -10.03 -7.13
N PRO A 148 5.52 -9.64 -8.34
CA PRO A 148 6.93 -9.69 -8.71
C PRO A 148 7.76 -8.68 -7.92
N SER A 149 8.95 -9.10 -7.50
CA SER A 149 9.94 -8.28 -6.77
C SER A 149 10.99 -7.63 -7.68
N GLU A 150 10.64 -7.38 -8.94
CA GLU A 150 11.53 -6.85 -9.97
C GLU A 150 11.18 -5.39 -10.30
N GLU A 151 12.15 -4.61 -10.81
CA GLU A 151 12.04 -3.15 -10.97
C GLU A 151 11.21 -2.68 -12.19
N HIS A 152 10.12 -3.39 -12.46
CA HIS A 152 9.22 -3.23 -13.60
C HIS A 152 7.87 -2.63 -13.22
N TRP A 153 7.11 -2.20 -14.22
CA TRP A 153 5.68 -1.92 -14.01
C TRP A 153 4.89 -3.23 -13.91
N ILE A 154 3.78 -3.20 -13.19
CA ILE A 154 2.76 -4.25 -13.24
C ILE A 154 1.42 -3.66 -13.67
N ASN A 155 0.61 -4.45 -14.35
CA ASN A 155 -0.75 -4.12 -14.75
C ASN A 155 -1.70 -4.99 -13.92
N VAL A 156 -2.52 -4.39 -13.05
CA VAL A 156 -3.53 -5.11 -12.27
C VAL A 156 -4.92 -4.74 -12.78
N GLU A 157 -5.68 -5.71 -13.24
CA GLU A 157 -7.10 -5.54 -13.56
C GLU A 157 -7.93 -5.94 -12.34
N VAL A 158 -8.70 -5.01 -11.77
CA VAL A 158 -9.56 -5.22 -10.59
C VAL A 158 -11.03 -5.13 -10.92
N GLU A 159 -11.84 -5.84 -10.15
CA GLU A 159 -13.31 -5.82 -10.16
C GLU A 159 -13.81 -5.82 -8.71
N VAL A 160 -14.45 -4.72 -8.27
CA VAL A 160 -14.94 -4.61 -6.88
C VAL A 160 -16.22 -5.43 -6.71
N VAL A 161 -16.22 -6.33 -5.72
CA VAL A 161 -17.30 -7.27 -5.42
C VAL A 161 -18.21 -6.71 -4.33
N SER A 162 -17.65 -6.18 -3.24
CA SER A 162 -18.40 -5.56 -2.15
C SER A 162 -17.63 -4.39 -1.53
N ILE A 163 -18.36 -3.45 -0.95
CA ILE A 163 -17.85 -2.33 -0.16
C ILE A 163 -18.54 -2.40 1.20
N ASP A 164 -17.74 -2.48 2.25
CA ASP A 164 -18.15 -2.49 3.64
C ASP A 164 -17.78 -1.13 4.25
N LYS A 165 -18.75 -0.21 4.29
CA LYS A 165 -18.51 1.12 4.86
C LYS A 165 -17.99 1.07 6.29
N TRP A 166 -16.92 1.83 6.55
CA TRP A 166 -16.27 1.87 7.86
C TRP A 166 -17.19 2.46 8.93
N SER A 167 -17.25 1.81 10.09
CA SER A 167 -17.84 2.35 11.31
C SER A 167 -17.07 1.84 12.52
N ILE A 168 -17.27 2.46 13.68
CA ILE A 168 -16.64 2.07 14.94
C ILE A 168 -17.10 0.65 15.36
N GLU A 169 -18.38 0.37 15.16
CA GLU A 169 -19.09 -0.87 15.47
C GLU A 169 -18.63 -2.03 14.56
N LYS A 170 -18.35 -1.75 13.28
CA LYS A 170 -17.67 -2.73 12.40
C LYS A 170 -16.19 -2.88 12.75
N GLN A 171 -15.51 -1.81 13.13
CA GLN A 171 -14.09 -1.87 13.48
C GLN A 171 -13.85 -2.72 14.74
N PHE A 172 -14.75 -2.66 15.72
CA PHE A 172 -14.75 -3.55 16.88
C PHE A 172 -14.83 -5.03 16.45
N LYS A 173 -15.75 -5.36 15.54
CA LYS A 173 -15.96 -6.73 15.01
C LYS A 173 -14.85 -7.25 14.08
N GLU A 174 -13.92 -6.39 13.68
CA GLU A 174 -12.69 -6.80 12.96
C GLU A 174 -11.49 -6.99 13.90
N LEU A 175 -11.65 -6.58 15.17
CA LEU A 175 -10.70 -6.80 16.27
C LEU A 175 -11.10 -8.01 17.13
N ASP A 176 -12.37 -8.12 17.50
CA ASP A 176 -12.99 -9.32 18.11
C ASP A 176 -12.83 -10.50 17.14
N TYR A 177 -11.90 -11.41 17.42
CA TYR A 177 -11.46 -12.43 16.47
C TYR A 177 -12.25 -13.73 16.63
N ASP A 178 -12.61 -14.13 17.85
CA ASP A 178 -13.43 -15.32 18.10
C ASP A 178 -14.95 -15.05 18.05
N ASN A 179 -15.34 -13.76 17.95
CA ASN A 179 -16.72 -13.25 17.88
C ASN A 179 -17.48 -13.36 19.22
N ASN A 180 -16.78 -13.32 20.36
CA ASN A 180 -17.40 -13.35 21.70
C ASN A 180 -18.03 -12.02 22.17
N SER A 181 -17.93 -10.94 21.37
CA SER A 181 -18.39 -9.56 21.68
C SER A 181 -17.58 -8.81 22.74
N LEU A 182 -16.37 -9.29 23.06
CA LEU A 182 -15.34 -8.61 23.85
C LEU A 182 -14.01 -8.70 23.10
N ILE A 183 -13.14 -7.71 23.24
CA ILE A 183 -11.75 -7.81 22.76
C ILE A 183 -10.84 -8.09 23.95
N ASP A 184 -9.98 -9.10 23.86
CA ASP A 184 -8.84 -9.30 24.78
C ASP A 184 -7.46 -9.36 24.06
N VAL A 185 -6.42 -9.79 24.77
CA VAL A 185 -5.04 -9.76 24.27
C VAL A 185 -4.81 -10.85 23.20
N ASP A 186 -5.48 -11.99 23.29
CA ASP A 186 -5.32 -13.08 22.33
C ASP A 186 -5.95 -12.69 20.98
N ASP A 187 -7.10 -12.00 20.99
CA ASP A 187 -7.72 -11.39 19.81
C ASP A 187 -6.74 -10.48 19.06
N LEU A 188 -6.11 -9.54 19.78
CA LEU A 188 -5.17 -8.58 19.18
C LEU A 188 -3.91 -9.26 18.61
N VAL A 189 -3.46 -10.34 19.25
CA VAL A 189 -2.39 -11.19 18.71
C VAL A 189 -2.86 -11.93 17.44
N LYS A 190 -4.11 -12.37 17.35
CA LYS A 190 -4.70 -12.97 16.13
C LYS A 190 -4.89 -11.94 15.01
N VAL A 191 -5.31 -10.72 15.34
CA VAL A 191 -5.39 -9.59 14.40
C VAL A 191 -4.02 -9.24 13.84
N SER A 192 -2.98 -9.23 14.69
CA SER A 192 -1.60 -9.04 14.22
C SER A 192 -1.15 -10.18 13.30
N GLN A 193 -1.43 -11.44 13.64
CA GLN A 193 -1.17 -12.61 12.77
C GLN A 193 -1.92 -12.52 11.42
N LYS A 194 -3.18 -12.04 11.42
CA LYS A 194 -3.98 -11.74 10.22
C LYS A 194 -3.29 -10.68 9.37
N PHE A 195 -2.80 -9.58 9.96
CA PHE A 195 -2.07 -8.52 9.26
C PHE A 195 -0.69 -8.97 8.72
N ASP A 196 0.03 -9.80 9.48
CA ASP A 196 1.31 -10.41 9.10
C ASP A 196 1.21 -11.19 7.77
N ASP A 197 0.10 -11.90 7.57
CA ASP A 197 -0.18 -12.65 6.34
C ASP A 197 -0.43 -11.75 5.13
N TYR A 198 -1.02 -10.57 5.34
CA TYR A 198 -1.08 -9.49 4.35
C TYR A 198 0.27 -8.76 4.19
N GLY A 199 1.30 -9.07 4.99
CA GLY A 199 2.60 -8.38 5.02
C GLY A 199 2.56 -7.00 5.67
N LYS A 200 1.51 -6.68 6.42
CA LYS A 200 1.42 -5.51 7.28
C LYS A 200 2.11 -5.85 8.61
N ARG A 201 2.97 -4.95 9.09
CA ARG A 201 3.69 -5.02 10.36
C ARG A 201 3.87 -3.60 10.91
N TRP A 202 4.10 -3.50 12.21
CA TRP A 202 4.60 -2.29 12.86
C TRP A 202 5.75 -1.66 12.08
N SER A 203 5.80 -0.32 12.02
CA SER A 203 6.92 0.38 11.36
C SER A 203 8.16 0.50 12.27
N ASN A 204 8.03 0.12 13.53
CA ASN A 204 9.12 -0.16 14.47
C ASN A 204 9.12 -1.67 14.76
N ASN A 205 10.25 -2.34 14.52
CA ASN A 205 10.35 -3.80 14.66
C ASN A 205 10.50 -4.27 16.12
N ASP A 206 10.77 -3.34 17.05
CA ASP A 206 11.01 -3.65 18.46
C ASP A 206 9.68 -3.71 19.27
N ILE A 207 8.53 -3.45 18.62
CA ILE A 207 7.20 -3.57 19.22
C ILE A 207 6.77 -5.04 19.31
N ASP A 208 6.69 -5.57 20.53
CA ASP A 208 6.07 -6.87 20.80
C ASP A 208 4.53 -6.80 20.76
N ASN A 209 3.91 -7.74 20.06
CA ASN A 209 2.46 -7.82 19.87
C ASN A 209 1.67 -8.01 21.17
N VAL A 210 2.21 -8.74 22.15
CA VAL A 210 1.53 -9.05 23.42
C VAL A 210 1.63 -7.84 24.38
N ILE A 211 2.75 -7.12 24.36
CA ILE A 211 2.92 -5.86 25.11
C ILE A 211 2.03 -4.76 24.50
N ALA A 212 2.03 -4.60 23.17
CA ALA A 212 1.12 -3.69 22.47
C ALA A 212 -0.36 -4.04 22.74
N GLY A 213 -0.72 -5.34 22.72
CA GLY A 213 -2.07 -5.80 23.06
C GLY A 213 -2.48 -5.42 24.48
N LYS A 214 -1.62 -5.66 25.48
CA LYS A 214 -1.86 -5.26 26.88
C LYS A 214 -1.99 -3.74 27.05
N TYR A 215 -1.24 -2.95 26.29
CA TYR A 215 -1.40 -1.49 26.28
C TYR A 215 -2.73 -1.07 25.65
N PHE A 216 -3.12 -1.69 24.54
CA PHE A 216 -4.40 -1.44 23.85
C PHE A 216 -5.59 -1.71 24.77
N ILE A 217 -5.62 -2.86 25.47
CA ILE A 217 -6.66 -3.14 26.48
C ILE A 217 -6.72 -1.99 27.51
N LYS A 218 -5.61 -1.62 28.14
CA LYS A 218 -5.57 -0.53 29.12
C LYS A 218 -5.98 0.85 28.58
N TYR A 219 -5.87 1.09 27.28
CA TYR A 219 -6.27 2.36 26.65
C TYR A 219 -7.80 2.44 26.43
N PHE A 220 -8.47 1.30 26.32
CA PHE A 220 -9.88 1.19 25.95
C PHE A 220 -10.80 0.63 27.05
N ASP A 221 -10.27 -0.18 27.97
CA ASP A 221 -10.97 -0.78 29.13
C ASP A 221 -11.26 0.29 30.19
N ILE A 222 -12.51 0.75 30.24
CA ILE A 222 -12.95 1.81 31.15
C ILE A 222 -13.30 1.25 32.53
N ASN A 223 -13.78 0.00 32.60
CA ASN A 223 -14.25 -0.64 33.83
C ASN A 223 -13.16 -1.42 34.58
N GLN A 224 -12.00 -1.62 33.95
CA GLN A 224 -10.79 -2.29 34.45
C GLN A 224 -10.93 -3.82 34.62
N ASN A 225 -11.73 -4.47 33.77
CA ASN A 225 -11.90 -5.94 33.78
C ASN A 225 -10.87 -6.71 32.91
N SER A 226 -9.92 -6.01 32.28
CA SER A 226 -8.92 -6.54 31.33
C SER A 226 -9.48 -7.08 30.01
N LYS A 227 -10.68 -6.63 29.60
CA LYS A 227 -11.29 -6.80 28.28
C LYS A 227 -11.89 -5.46 27.83
N ILE A 228 -12.33 -5.37 26.57
CA ILE A 228 -13.02 -4.19 26.04
C ILE A 228 -14.42 -4.59 25.55
N GLU A 229 -15.48 -3.97 26.09
CA GLU A 229 -16.83 -4.06 25.53
C GLU A 229 -17.04 -3.09 24.34
N GLU A 230 -17.94 -3.41 23.39
CA GLU A 230 -18.25 -2.53 22.24
C GLU A 230 -18.59 -1.09 22.67
N ASN A 231 -19.31 -0.94 23.79
CA ASN A 231 -19.67 0.35 24.36
C ASN A 231 -18.45 1.16 24.88
N GLU A 232 -17.42 0.50 25.39
CA GLU A 232 -16.21 1.15 25.88
C GLU A 232 -15.31 1.58 24.73
N TYR A 233 -15.08 0.66 23.78
CA TYR A 233 -14.42 0.95 22.52
C TYR A 233 -15.07 2.14 21.82
N SER A 234 -16.41 2.15 21.74
CA SER A 234 -17.17 3.20 21.07
C SER A 234 -17.07 4.55 21.78
N GLN A 235 -17.04 4.60 23.12
CA GLN A 235 -16.82 5.83 23.88
C GLN A 235 -15.42 6.41 23.63
N ILE A 236 -14.37 5.61 23.76
CA ILE A 236 -12.98 6.06 23.61
C ILE A 236 -12.68 6.47 22.16
N MET A 237 -13.16 5.72 21.16
CA MET A 237 -13.07 6.12 19.75
C MET A 237 -13.77 7.46 19.50
N LYS A 238 -14.99 7.68 20.04
CA LYS A 238 -15.73 8.94 19.88
C LYS A 238 -15.02 10.12 20.57
N ARG A 239 -14.48 9.90 21.77
CA ARG A 239 -13.63 10.86 22.51
C ARG A 239 -12.42 11.30 21.66
N ASP A 240 -11.65 10.33 21.20
CA ASP A 240 -10.41 10.58 20.46
C ASP A 240 -10.69 11.25 19.10
N MET A 241 -11.68 10.78 18.36
CA MET A 241 -12.10 11.44 17.10
C MET A 241 -12.61 12.87 17.32
N ASN A 242 -13.23 13.17 18.47
CA ASN A 242 -13.65 14.53 18.82
C ASN A 242 -12.48 15.42 19.28
N ALA A 243 -11.42 14.84 19.87
CA ALA A 243 -10.17 15.55 20.14
C ALA A 243 -9.39 15.84 18.84
N MET A 244 -9.28 14.86 17.94
CA MET A 244 -8.62 14.99 16.63
C MET A 244 -9.25 16.12 15.78
N LYS A 245 -10.58 16.30 15.80
CA LYS A 245 -11.27 17.42 15.13
C LYS A 245 -10.90 18.81 15.67
N LYS A 246 -10.36 18.90 16.90
CA LYS A 246 -9.96 20.13 17.60
C LYS A 246 -8.44 20.31 17.65
N SER A 247 -7.68 19.35 17.15
CA SER A 247 -6.22 19.32 17.15
C SER A 247 -5.61 20.18 16.03
N ASN A 248 -4.29 20.37 16.07
CA ASN A 248 -3.52 20.96 14.98
C ASN A 248 -2.36 20.02 14.63
N PRO A 249 -2.45 19.25 13.53
CA PRO A 249 -1.39 18.32 13.12
C PRO A 249 -0.04 19.00 12.96
N ILE A 250 1.03 18.33 13.40
CA ILE A 250 2.40 18.84 13.24
C ILE A 250 2.73 19.02 11.76
N ARG A 251 3.36 20.15 11.40
CA ARG A 251 3.78 20.49 10.04
C ARG A 251 5.26 20.75 9.92
N ASP A 252 5.81 20.44 8.75
CA ASP A 252 7.20 20.67 8.40
C ASP A 252 7.46 22.15 8.00
N LYS A 253 8.70 22.46 7.62
CA LYS A 253 9.11 23.82 7.18
C LYS A 253 8.47 24.29 5.86
N LYS A 254 7.81 23.41 5.10
CA LYS A 254 7.04 23.73 3.89
C LYS A 254 5.53 23.82 4.16
N GLY A 255 5.07 23.41 5.36
CA GLY A 255 3.66 23.29 5.71
C GLY A 255 3.03 21.93 5.38
N GLU A 256 3.80 20.95 4.92
CA GLU A 256 3.35 19.56 4.74
C GLU A 256 3.12 18.92 6.12
N ILE A 257 2.10 18.05 6.27
CA ILE A 257 1.81 17.39 7.55
C ILE A 257 2.85 16.28 7.80
N VAL A 258 3.36 16.19 9.03
CA VAL A 258 4.36 15.22 9.45
C VAL A 258 3.68 13.93 9.94
N GLY A 259 4.17 12.78 9.49
CA GLY A 259 3.68 11.47 9.91
C GLY A 259 2.72 10.81 8.92
N LYS A 260 2.24 9.61 9.28
CA LYS A 260 1.16 8.92 8.56
C LYS A 260 -0.18 9.32 9.19
N LYS A 261 -1.27 9.40 8.43
CA LYS A 261 -2.62 9.54 9.02
C LYS A 261 -2.90 8.34 9.95
N ARG A 262 -3.48 8.58 11.13
CA ARG A 262 -3.86 7.54 12.10
C ARG A 262 -4.82 6.54 11.44
N GLU A 263 -4.47 5.27 11.52
CA GLU A 263 -5.27 4.15 11.05
C GLU A 263 -6.21 3.62 12.16
N PRO A 264 -7.39 3.09 11.84
CA PRO A 264 -8.28 2.47 12.82
C PRO A 264 -7.83 1.04 13.17
N GLY A 265 -8.41 0.46 14.22
CA GLY A 265 -8.03 -0.86 14.69
C GLY A 265 -6.80 -0.82 15.61
N PHE A 266 -5.96 -1.86 15.56
CA PHE A 266 -4.88 -2.08 16.53
C PHE A 266 -3.80 -0.98 16.52
N GLU A 267 -3.54 -0.32 15.39
CA GLU A 267 -2.56 0.78 15.29
C GLU A 267 -3.04 2.12 15.87
N TRP A 268 -4.28 2.22 16.36
CA TRP A 268 -4.85 3.45 16.95
C TRP A 268 -4.02 4.05 18.08
N ILE A 269 -3.32 3.19 18.83
CA ILE A 269 -2.48 3.55 19.99
C ILE A 269 -1.12 4.19 19.63
N LEU A 270 -0.73 4.21 18.34
CA LEU A 270 0.57 4.74 17.89
C LEU A 270 0.63 6.27 17.77
N ASP A 271 -0.51 6.93 17.59
CA ASP A 271 -0.62 8.39 17.65
C ASP A 271 -0.95 8.73 19.10
N HIS A 272 0.04 9.26 19.80
CA HIS A 272 0.02 9.47 21.24
C HIS A 272 -0.59 10.83 21.59
N ASN A 273 -0.50 11.81 20.69
CA ASN A 273 -0.95 13.18 20.93
C ASN A 273 -2.44 13.47 20.57
N ASN A 274 -3.15 12.59 19.84
CA ASN A 274 -4.48 12.82 19.22
C ASN A 274 -4.50 13.96 18.18
N ASP A 275 -3.40 14.24 17.47
CA ASP A 275 -3.43 15.14 16.31
C ASP A 275 -3.98 14.49 15.03
N GLY A 276 -4.10 13.15 15.04
CA GLY A 276 -4.64 12.35 13.96
C GLY A 276 -3.58 11.82 12.99
N TYR A 277 -2.29 12.00 13.29
CA TYR A 277 -1.16 11.50 12.52
C TYR A 277 -0.12 10.82 13.42
N ILE A 278 0.29 9.61 13.07
CA ILE A 278 1.38 8.88 13.72
C ILE A 278 2.71 9.48 13.24
N GLN A 279 3.39 10.21 14.11
CA GLN A 279 4.68 10.83 13.82
C GLN A 279 5.85 9.83 13.92
N PRO A 280 6.97 10.07 13.22
CA PRO A 280 8.14 9.17 13.26
C PRO A 280 8.69 8.94 14.67
N GLN A 281 8.63 9.96 15.54
CA GLN A 281 9.10 9.86 16.92
C GLN A 281 8.20 9.00 17.79
N GLU A 282 6.86 9.13 17.65
CA GLU A 282 5.89 8.32 18.40
C GLU A 282 6.08 6.84 18.08
N ASN A 283 6.14 6.48 16.79
CA ASN A 283 6.44 5.12 16.35
C ASN A 283 7.82 4.61 16.85
N PHE A 284 8.82 5.47 17.04
CA PHE A 284 10.16 5.12 17.54
C PHE A 284 10.25 4.98 19.08
N GLU A 285 9.28 5.51 19.81
CA GLU A 285 9.19 5.40 21.27
C GLU A 285 8.07 4.44 21.74
N ALA A 286 7.19 4.03 20.83
CA ALA A 286 6.03 3.17 21.07
C ALA A 286 6.38 1.89 21.87
N ASP A 287 7.52 1.25 21.60
CA ASP A 287 8.00 0.08 22.36
C ASP A 287 8.13 0.41 23.86
N LYS A 288 8.96 1.39 24.24
CA LYS A 288 9.14 1.87 25.62
C LYS A 288 7.85 2.43 26.23
N ILE A 289 6.91 2.91 25.43
CA ILE A 289 5.62 3.44 25.88
C ILE A 289 4.67 2.29 26.24
N PHE A 290 4.61 1.24 25.42
CA PHE A 290 3.81 0.06 25.69
C PHE A 290 4.40 -0.77 26.85
N GLU A 291 5.74 -0.86 26.96
CA GLU A 291 6.43 -1.49 28.10
C GLU A 291 6.11 -0.83 29.45
N LYS A 292 6.06 0.50 29.52
CA LYS A 292 5.62 1.23 30.74
C LYS A 292 4.20 0.84 31.14
N GLY A 293 3.36 0.49 30.17
CA GLY A 293 2.00 0.00 30.41
C GLY A 293 1.09 0.99 31.12
N ILE A 294 1.35 2.30 30.98
CA ILE A 294 0.52 3.41 31.47
C ILE A 294 -0.03 4.11 30.22
N PRO A 295 -1.35 4.14 29.99
CA PRO A 295 -1.94 4.86 28.86
C PRO A 295 -1.57 6.34 28.86
N ILE A 296 -1.23 6.88 27.68
CA ILE A 296 -1.01 8.33 27.50
C ILE A 296 -2.32 9.14 27.62
N ARG A 297 -3.46 8.46 27.50
CA ARG A 297 -4.78 8.94 27.91
C ARG A 297 -5.47 7.84 28.72
N ASP A 298 -5.84 8.13 29.96
CA ASP A 298 -6.64 7.23 30.79
C ASP A 298 -7.96 6.86 30.08
N PRO A 299 -8.50 5.64 30.27
CA PRO A 299 -9.79 5.22 29.73
C PRO A 299 -10.94 5.85 30.55
N THR A 300 -11.10 7.16 30.46
CA THR A 300 -12.15 7.92 31.15
C THR A 300 -13.46 7.92 30.36
N LYS A 301 -14.60 7.76 31.07
CA LYS A 301 -15.95 7.97 30.50
C LYS A 301 -16.09 9.45 30.13
N MET A 302 -16.56 9.73 28.91
CA MET A 302 -16.98 11.09 28.58
C MET A 302 -18.17 11.48 29.46
N ILE A 303 -18.07 12.64 30.10
CA ILE A 303 -19.20 13.22 30.84
C ILE A 303 -20.16 13.83 29.80
N LYS A 304 -21.47 13.81 30.08
CA LYS A 304 -22.50 14.26 29.12
C LYS A 304 -22.36 15.71 28.62
N GLU A 305 -21.51 16.49 29.26
CA GLU A 305 -21.22 17.90 28.95
C GLU A 305 -20.18 18.06 27.81
N GLU A 306 -19.59 16.95 27.34
CA GLU A 306 -18.57 16.92 26.25
C GLU A 306 -19.11 16.39 24.91
N LEU A 307 -20.42 16.14 24.80
CA LEU A 307 -21.13 15.61 23.62
C LEU A 307 -21.71 16.72 22.72
#